data_AF-A0A940VJN6-F1
#
_entry.id   AF-A0A940VJN6-F1
#
_cell.length_a   1.000
_cell.length_b   1.000
_cell.length_c   1.000
_cell.angle_alpha   90.00
_cell.angle_beta   90.00
_cell.angle_gamma   90.00
#
_symmetry.space_group_name_H-M   'P 1'
#
loop_
_entity.id
_entity.type
_entity.pdbx_description
1 polymer ?
#
loop_
_entity_poly.entity_id
_entity_poly.type
_entity_poly.pdbx_seq_one_letter_code
_entity_poly.pdbx_strand_id
1 'polypeptide(L)' 'MSARVVNRVGLEANPNNFLLMHAMGSNTAGQIGSVMAGGAILALLAR' A
#
# COMPACT_ATOMS: atom_id res chain seq x y z
N MET A 1 -1.42 -5.37 6.31
CA MET A 1 -0.83 -4.87 7.58
C MET A 1 -0.48 -3.39 7.52
N SER A 2 0.07 -2.86 6.40
CA SER A 2 0.47 -1.45 6.23
C SER A 2 -0.59 -0.40 6.63
N ALA A 3 -1.80 -0.46 6.08
CA ALA A 3 -2.86 0.53 6.37
C ALA A 3 -3.23 0.64 7.86
N ARG A 4 -3.10 -0.45 8.63
CA ARG A 4 -3.34 -0.43 10.09
C ARG A 4 -2.23 0.27 10.85
N VAL A 5 -0.98 0.15 10.40
CA VAL A 5 0.15 0.88 10.98
C VAL A 5 -0.02 2.38 10.74
N VAL A 6 -0.39 2.77 9.51
CA VAL A 6 -0.69 4.17 9.17
C VAL A 6 -1.82 4.71 10.04
N ASN A 7 -2.90 3.95 10.23
CA ASN A 7 -3.99 4.35 11.11
C ASN A 7 -3.54 4.52 12.57
N ARG A 8 -2.70 3.62 13.10
CA ARG A 8 -2.15 3.74 14.45
C ARG A 8 -1.33 5.02 14.63
N VAL A 9 -0.38 5.27 13.73
CA VAL A 9 0.47 6.48 13.77
C VAL A 9 -0.38 7.74 13.57
N GLY A 10 -1.40 7.69 12.71
CA GLY A 10 -2.36 8.78 12.52
C GLY A 10 -3.11 9.13 13.80
N LEU A 11 -3.55 8.13 14.57
CA LEU A 11 -4.22 8.31 15.86
C LEU A 11 -3.27 8.81 16.96
N GLU A 12 -1.99 8.41 16.93
CA GLU A 12 -0.96 8.93 17.83
C GLU A 12 -0.71 10.43 17.62
N ALA A 13 -0.79 10.90 16.37
CA ALA A 13 -0.63 12.32 16.03
C ALA A 13 -1.93 13.13 16.22
N ASN A 14 -3.09 12.56 15.89
CA ASN A 14 -4.41 13.16 16.08
C ASN A 14 -5.45 12.07 16.36
N PRO A 15 -6.00 11.98 17.59
CA PRO A 15 -6.96 10.95 17.98
C PRO A 15 -8.27 10.92 17.19
N ASN A 16 -8.61 11.99 16.47
CA ASN A 16 -9.81 12.07 15.63
C ASN A 16 -9.54 11.75 14.15
N ASN A 17 -8.31 11.40 13.78
CA ASN A 17 -7.93 11.18 12.39
C ASN A 17 -7.91 9.68 12.03
N PHE A 18 -9.03 9.18 11.50
CA PHE A 18 -9.21 7.77 11.13
C PHE A 18 -8.80 7.52 9.67
N LEU A 19 -7.58 7.04 9.49
CA LEU A 19 -6.98 6.88 8.16
C LEU A 19 -7.17 5.48 7.56
N LEU A 20 -7.65 4.49 8.30
CA LEU A 20 -7.70 3.11 7.83
C LEU A 20 -8.41 2.96 6.48
N MET A 21 -9.62 3.49 6.36
CA MET A 21 -10.41 3.37 5.12
C MET A 21 -9.75 4.10 3.94
N HIS A 22 -9.14 5.26 4.19
CA HIS A 22 -8.44 6.03 3.16
C HIS A 22 -7.14 5.35 2.73
N ALA A 23 -6.34 4.87 3.68
CA ALA A 23 -5.05 4.23 3.45
C ALA A 23 -5.17 2.86 2.75
N MET A 24 -6.32 2.18 2.84
CA MET A 24 -6.54 0.90 2.16
C MET A 24 -6.39 1.01 0.64
N GLY A 25 -6.76 2.14 0.02
CA GLY A 25 -6.56 2.37 -1.41
C GLY A 25 -5.09 2.26 -1.82
N SER A 26 -4.22 2.98 -1.11
CA SER A 26 -2.77 2.93 -1.36
C SER A 26 -2.16 1.54 -1.11
N ASN A 27 -2.66 0.81 -0.11
CA ASN A 27 -2.21 -0.54 0.22
C ASN A 27 -2.58 -1.55 -0.89
N THR A 28 -3.75 -1.42 -1.52
CA THR A 28 -4.14 -2.26 -2.66
C THR A 28 -3.37 -1.86 -3.92
N ALA A 29 -3.20 -0.56 -4.17
CA ALA A 29 -2.43 -0.06 -5.30
C ALA A 29 -0.97 -0.56 -5.30
N GLY A 30 -0.32 -0.59 -4.13
CA GLY A 30 1.04 -1.12 -3.99
C GLY A 30 1.16 -2.60 -4.36
N GLN A 31 0.15 -3.42 -4.03
CA GLN A 31 0.14 -4.84 -4.41
C GLN A 31 -0.01 -5.02 -5.92
N ILE A 32 -0.91 -4.26 -6.55
CA ILE A 32 -1.07 -4.27 -8.02
C ILE A 32 0.22 -3.82 -8.70
N GLY A 33 0.83 -2.71 -8.24
CA GLY A 33 2.08 -2.20 -8.77
C GLY A 33 3.23 -3.21 -8.64
N SER A 34 3.28 -3.97 -7.54
CA SER A 34 4.29 -5.02 -7.35
C SER A 34 4.17 -6.15 -8.36
N VAL A 35 2.95 -6.59 -8.66
CA VAL A 35 2.71 -7.62 -9.69
C VAL A 35 3.05 -7.08 -11.07
N MET A 36 2.68 -5.84 -11.38
CA MET A 36 3.03 -5.20 -12.65
C MET A 36 4.55 -5.08 -12.84
N ALA A 37 5.27 -4.62 -11.81
CA ALA A 37 6.72 -4.52 -11.83
C ALA A 37 7.38 -5.89 -12.02
N GLY A 38 6.91 -6.91 -11.29
CA GLY A 38 7.38 -8.28 -11.46
C GLY A 38 7.14 -8.81 -12.88
N GLY A 39 5.95 -8.57 -13.44
CA GLY A 39 5.60 -8.93 -14.81
C GLY A 39 6.50 -8.25 -15.83
N ALA A 40 6.80 -6.96 -15.65
CA ALA A 40 7.71 -6.22 -16.53
C ALA A 40 9.14 -6.78 -16.48
N ILE A 41 9.65 -7.09 -15.28
CA ILE A 41 10.98 -7.70 -15.13
C ILE A 41 11.02 -9.07 -15.82
N LEU A 42 10.02 -9.92 -15.59
CA LEU A 42 9.95 -11.22 -16.26
C LEU A 42 9.88 -11.08 -17.78
N ALA A 43 9.10 -10.13 -18.31
CA ALA A 43 9.02 -9.88 -19.75
C ALA A 43 10.36 -9.42 -20.36
N LEU A 44 11.15 -8.64 -19.61
CA LEU A 44 12.49 -8.22 -20.02
C LEU A 44 13.50 -9.38 -20.01
N LEU A 45 13.36 -10.32 -19.08
CA LEU A 45 14.25 -11.48 -18.92
C LEU A 45 13.84 -12.71 -19.74
N ALA A 46 12.57 -12.80 -20.18
CA ALA A 46 12.03 -13.94 -20.93
C ALA A 46 12.51 -13.99 -22.41
N ARG A 47 13.50 -13.18 -22.77
CA ARG A 47 14.13 -13.18 -24.08
C ARG A 47 15.38 -14.05 -24.11
#